data_AF-A0A9E5N4Z3-F1
#
_entry.id   AF-A0A9E5N4Z3-F1
#
_cell.length_a   1.000
_cell.length_b   1.000
_cell.length_c   1.000
_cell.angle_alpha   90.00
_cell.angle_beta   90.00
_cell.angle_gamma   90.00
#
_symmetry.space_group_name_H-M   'P 1'
#
loop_
_entity.id
_entity.type
_entity.pdbx_description
1 polymer ?
#
loop_
_entity_poly.entity_id
_entity_poly.type
_entity_poly.pdbx_seq_one_letter_code
_entity_poly.pdbx_strand_id
1 'polypeptide(L)'
;YGYNASGRNLNIVGPNEAWQLQMVRGKNYVARRVQDDEVAIIANTFSIREVDMDDKENFVCSPGLIDYAIKRGWYDPSSGEKFDFAKAYAPQRS
;
A
#
# COMPACT_ATOMS: atom_id res chain seq x y z
N TYR A 1 17.19 11.34 3.47
CA TYR A 1 15.97 12.08 3.89
C TYR A 1 14.86 11.08 4.14
N GLY A 2 14.58 10.81 5.41
CA GLY A 2 13.55 9.85 5.85
C GLY A 2 12.45 10.58 6.60
N TYR A 3 11.20 10.21 6.32
CA TYR A 3 9.98 10.85 6.82
C TYR A 3 9.67 10.45 8.27
N ASN A 4 9.28 11.40 9.14
CA ASN A 4 9.18 11.21 10.60
C ASN A 4 7.72 11.17 11.16
N ALA A 5 6.70 11.43 10.33
CA ALA A 5 5.28 11.45 10.76
C ALA A 5 4.51 10.16 10.41
N SER A 6 3.39 9.91 11.12
CA SER A 6 2.49 8.76 10.95
C SER A 6 1.95 8.66 9.51
N GLY A 7 1.60 7.44 9.08
CA GLY A 7 1.30 7.12 7.68
C GLY A 7 0.41 8.15 6.97
N ARG A 8 0.70 8.38 5.69
CA ARG A 8 -0.01 9.37 4.86
C ARG A 8 -0.73 8.69 3.70
N ASN A 9 -1.94 9.19 3.45
CA ASN A 9 -2.72 8.93 2.26
C ASN A 9 -2.65 10.16 1.36
N LEU A 10 -2.29 9.98 0.09
CA LEU A 10 -2.35 11.01 -0.96
C LEU A 10 -3.18 10.47 -2.12
N ASN A 11 -3.99 11.32 -2.76
CA ASN A 11 -4.71 10.96 -3.98
C ASN A 11 -4.22 11.86 -5.11
N ILE A 12 -3.91 11.27 -6.26
CA ILE A 12 -3.44 11.96 -7.45
C ILE A 12 -4.52 11.75 -8.51
N VAL A 13 -5.12 12.83 -9.01
CA VAL A 13 -6.22 12.77 -9.98
C VAL A 13 -5.82 13.57 -11.21
N GLY A 14 -5.73 12.88 -12.33
CA GLY A 14 -5.57 13.44 -13.68
C GLY A 14 -6.87 13.34 -14.47
N PRO A 15 -6.89 13.83 -15.72
CA PRO A 15 -8.08 13.82 -16.57
C PRO A 15 -8.57 12.42 -16.97
N ASN A 16 -7.68 11.42 -16.99
CA ASN A 16 -7.99 10.05 -17.45
C ASN A 16 -7.61 8.97 -16.42
N GLU A 17 -7.11 9.36 -15.24
CA GLU A 17 -6.63 8.40 -14.25
C GLU A 17 -6.67 9.01 -12.85
N ALA A 18 -6.92 8.15 -11.86
CA ALA A 18 -6.80 8.49 -10.45
C ALA A 18 -6.00 7.41 -9.73
N TRP A 19 -5.22 7.84 -8.74
CA TRP A 19 -4.33 6.97 -7.98
C TRP A 19 -4.44 7.25 -6.49
N GLN A 20 -4.53 6.21 -5.68
CA GLN A 20 -4.44 6.27 -4.23
C GLN A 20 -3.04 5.82 -3.79
N LEU A 21 -2.28 6.71 -3.14
CA LEU A 21 -0.94 6.45 -2.61
C LEU A 21 -0.97 6.37 -1.08
N GLN A 22 -0.52 5.24 -0.55
CA GLN A 22 -0.37 4.98 0.88
C GLN A 22 1.11 4.83 1.24
N MET A 23 1.58 5.69 2.14
CA MET A 23 2.97 5.72 2.61
C MET A 23 3.04 5.35 4.08
N VAL A 24 3.98 4.45 4.40
CA VAL A 24 4.32 4.02 5.76
C VAL A 24 5.67 4.60 6.16
N ARG A 25 5.94 4.68 7.47
CA ARG A 25 7.20 5.22 8.01
C ARG A 25 8.42 4.60 7.31
N GLY A 26 9.37 5.43 6.90
CA GLY A 26 10.56 5.01 6.16
C GLY A 26 10.46 5.34 4.67
N LYS A 27 10.77 4.36 3.82
CA LYS A 27 10.79 4.48 2.34
C LYS A 27 9.75 3.60 1.65
N ASN A 28 8.86 2.98 2.43
CA ASN A 28 7.91 1.98 1.94
C ASN A 28 6.58 2.65 1.56
N TYR A 29 6.07 2.32 0.38
CA TYR A 29 4.82 2.86 -0.14
C TYR A 29 4.16 1.91 -1.12
N VAL A 30 2.84 2.06 -1.29
CA VAL A 30 2.06 1.46 -2.36
C VAL A 30 1.12 2.50 -2.95
N ALA A 31 1.06 2.58 -4.26
CA ALA A 31 0.04 3.29 -4.99
C ALA A 31 -0.78 2.30 -5.81
N ARG A 32 -2.10 2.48 -5.81
CA ARG A 32 -3.04 1.71 -6.61
C ARG A 32 -3.85 2.65 -7.50
N ARG A 33 -4.02 2.27 -8.77
CA ARG A 33 -4.93 2.94 -9.69
C ARG A 33 -6.38 2.70 -9.28
N VAL A 34 -7.16 3.77 -9.24
CA VAL A 34 -8.62 3.72 -9.09
C VAL A 34 -9.17 3.45 -10.49
N GLN A 35 -9.86 2.33 -10.67
CA GLN A 35 -10.48 2.00 -11.95
C GLN A 35 -11.60 2.99 -12.27
N ASP A 36 -11.95 3.10 -13.56
CA ASP A 36 -12.95 4.07 -14.04
C ASP A 36 -14.34 3.86 -13.40
N ASP A 37 -14.64 2.64 -12.95
CA ASP A 37 -15.87 2.25 -12.26
C ASP A 37 -15.70 2.04 -10.73
N GLU A 38 -14.55 2.43 -10.17
CA GLU A 38 -14.22 2.24 -8.75
C GLU A 38 -14.29 3.55 -7.95
N VAL A 39 -14.66 3.45 -6.68
CA VAL A 39 -14.57 4.55 -5.71
C VAL A 39 -13.47 4.23 -4.71
N ALA A 40 -12.48 5.12 -4.60
CA ALA A 40 -11.46 5.03 -3.56
C ALA A 40 -11.95 5.66 -2.24
N ILE A 41 -11.87 4.89 -1.15
CA ILE A 41 -12.19 5.39 0.19
C ILE A 41 -10.93 6.01 0.81
N ILE A 42 -11.05 7.25 1.27
CA ILE A 42 -10.01 7.95 2.03
C ILE A 42 -10.34 7.81 3.51
N ALA A 43 -9.58 6.98 4.22
CA ALA A 43 -9.71 6.81 5.67
C ALA A 43 -8.39 7.19 6.38
N ASN A 44 -8.46 7.43 7.69
CA ASN A 44 -7.28 7.57 8.54
C ASN A 44 -6.61 6.21 8.85
N THR A 45 -6.82 5.22 7.99
CA THR A 45 -6.23 3.88 8.04
C THR A 45 -5.83 3.46 6.63
N PHE A 46 -4.96 2.47 6.51
CA PHE A 46 -4.64 1.88 5.22
C PHE A 46 -5.85 1.10 4.68
N SER A 47 -6.15 1.32 3.41
CA SER A 47 -7.30 0.75 2.70
C SER A 47 -6.87 -0.17 1.56
N ILE A 48 -5.64 -0.04 1.07
CA ILE A 48 -5.09 -0.94 0.05
C ILE A 48 -4.80 -2.27 0.72
N ARG A 49 -5.57 -3.29 0.33
CA ARG A 49 -5.45 -4.67 0.84
C ARG A 49 -4.50 -5.45 -0.06
N GLU A 50 -5.04 -6.28 -0.94
CA GLU A 50 -4.25 -7.08 -1.89
C GLU A 50 -3.42 -6.18 -2.79
N VAL A 51 -2.12 -6.45 -2.83
CA VAL A 51 -1.16 -5.81 -3.72
C VAL A 51 -0.57 -6.87 -4.61
N ASP A 52 -0.76 -6.70 -5.92
CA ASP A 52 -0.08 -7.48 -6.93
C ASP A 52 1.13 -6.69 -7.44
N MET A 53 2.34 -7.20 -7.22
CA MET A 53 3.56 -6.53 -7.67
C MET A 53 3.84 -6.78 -9.15
N ASP A 54 3.23 -7.79 -9.77
CA ASP A 54 3.42 -8.10 -11.18
C ASP A 54 2.48 -7.26 -12.07
N ASP A 55 1.37 -6.79 -11.51
CA ASP A 55 0.48 -5.82 -12.14
C ASP A 55 1.05 -4.39 -12.08
N LYS A 56 1.90 -4.08 -13.08
CA LYS A 56 2.50 -2.76 -13.25
C LYS A 56 1.55 -1.70 -13.80
N GLU A 57 0.37 -2.09 -14.27
CA GLU A 57 -0.63 -1.16 -14.78
C GLU A 57 -1.43 -0.53 -13.64
N ASN A 58 -1.74 -1.32 -12.61
CA ASN A 58 -2.59 -0.88 -11.50
C ASN A 58 -1.82 -0.65 -10.19
N PHE A 59 -0.57 -1.11 -10.07
CA PHE A 59 0.22 -0.95 -8.85
C PHE A 59 1.61 -0.34 -9.07
N VAL A 60 1.96 0.60 -8.20
CA VAL A 60 3.31 1.13 -8.07
C VAL A 60 3.75 0.98 -6.61
N CYS A 61 4.74 0.13 -6.36
CA CYS A 61 5.21 -0.20 -5.01
C CYS A 61 6.68 0.17 -4.81
N SER A 62 7.06 0.54 -3.59
CA SER A 62 8.47 0.71 -3.24
C SER A 62 9.26 -0.60 -3.42
N PRO A 63 10.49 -0.57 -3.97
CA PRO A 63 11.34 -1.74 -4.04
C PRO A 63 11.57 -2.37 -2.67
N GLY A 64 11.34 -3.68 -2.54
CA GLY A 64 11.52 -4.41 -1.29
C GLY A 64 10.39 -4.22 -0.27
N LEU A 65 9.21 -3.71 -0.68
CA LEU A 65 8.04 -3.58 0.19
C LEU A 65 7.71 -4.91 0.89
N ILE A 66 7.50 -5.97 0.11
CA ILE A 66 7.15 -7.29 0.65
C ILE A 66 8.32 -7.89 1.45
N ASP A 67 9.55 -7.78 0.95
CA ASP A 67 10.74 -8.25 1.67
C ASP A 67 10.89 -7.62 3.06
N TYR A 68 10.54 -6.34 3.18
CA TYR A 68 10.53 -5.65 4.46
C TYR A 68 9.48 -6.23 5.41
N ALA A 69 8.27 -6.49 4.91
CA ALA A 69 7.20 -7.12 5.70
C ALA A 69 7.59 -8.54 6.15
N ILE A 70 8.20 -9.35 5.27
CA ILE A 70 8.70 -10.69 5.58
C ILE A 70 9.77 -10.64 6.69
N LYS A 71 10.77 -9.76 6.54
CA LYS A 71 11.84 -9.60 7.55
C LYS A 71 11.33 -9.18 8.93
N ARG A 72 10.16 -8.55 9.00
CA ARG A 72 9.51 -8.12 10.25
C ARG A 72 8.51 -9.14 10.78
N GLY A 73 8.29 -10.25 10.06
CA GLY A 73 7.28 -11.26 10.41
C GLY A 73 5.85 -10.77 10.20
N TRP A 74 5.63 -9.73 9.40
CA TRP A 74 4.32 -9.16 9.13
C TRP A 74 3.59 -9.84 7.97
N TYR A 75 4.33 -10.61 7.17
CA TYR A 75 3.79 -11.41 6.08
C TYR A 75 4.56 -12.72 5.97
N ASP A 76 3.81 -13.81 5.76
CA ASP A 76 4.36 -15.14 5.52
C ASP A 76 4.06 -15.54 4.06
N PRO A 77 5.08 -15.58 3.18
CA PRO A 77 4.90 -15.97 1.79
C PRO A 77 4.54 -17.44 1.62
N SER A 78 4.73 -18.29 2.65
CA SER A 78 4.36 -19.71 2.63
C SER A 78 2.90 -19.98 3.04
N SER A 79 2.20 -18.97 3.55
CA SER A 79 0.80 -19.07 3.98
C SER A 79 -0.18 -19.35 2.83
N GLY A 80 0.23 -19.06 1.58
CA GLY A 80 -0.66 -19.09 0.41
C GLY A 80 -1.62 -17.89 0.32
N GLU A 81 -1.61 -16.98 1.31
CA GLU A 81 -2.37 -15.73 1.25
C GLU A 81 -1.65 -14.72 0.34
N LYS A 82 -2.42 -13.91 -0.40
CA LYS A 82 -1.87 -12.75 -1.10
C LYS A 82 -1.37 -11.70 -0.10
N PHE A 83 -0.41 -10.89 -0.54
CA PHE A 83 0.11 -9.81 0.30
C PHE A 83 -0.95 -8.73 0.53
N ASP A 84 -1.31 -8.52 1.81
CA ASP A 84 -2.26 -7.50 2.25
C ASP A 84 -1.52 -6.33 2.94
N PHE A 85 -1.41 -5.20 2.24
CA PHE A 85 -0.63 -4.05 2.72
C PHE A 85 -1.23 -3.45 3.99
N ALA A 86 -2.55 -3.27 4.05
CA ALA A 86 -3.19 -2.75 5.24
C ALA A 86 -3.02 -3.70 6.44
N LYS A 87 -3.17 -5.01 6.26
CA LYS A 87 -2.94 -6.00 7.33
C LYS A 87 -1.49 -5.96 7.83
N ALA A 88 -0.53 -5.85 6.92
CA ALA A 88 0.89 -5.88 7.25
C ALA A 88 1.38 -4.59 7.94
N TYR A 89 0.83 -3.42 7.57
CA TYR A 89 1.37 -2.12 7.98
C TYR A 89 0.44 -1.25 8.80
N ALA A 90 -0.85 -1.59 8.95
CA ALA A 90 -1.74 -0.84 9.83
C ALA A 90 -1.27 -0.95 11.29
N PRO A 91 -1.39 0.13 12.08
CA PRO A 91 -1.12 0.06 13.51
C PRO A 91 -2.04 -0.98 14.14
N GLN A 92 -1.45 -2.02 14.75
CA GLN A 92 -2.20 -2.95 15.59
C GLN A 92 -2.81 -2.13 16.73
N ARG A 93 -4.13 -2.13 16.85
CA ARG A 93 -4.82 -1.60 18.03
C ARG A 93 -4.31 -2.41 19.22
N SER A 94 -3.59 -1.76 20.14
CA SER A 94 -3.24 -2.28 21.46
C SER A 94 -4.49 -2.51 22.29
#